data_AF-A0A3M5WRN0-F1
#
_entry.id   AF-A0A3M5WRN0-F1
#
_cell.length_a   1.000
_cell.length_b   1.000
_cell.length_c   1.000
_cell.angle_alpha   90.00
_cell.angle_beta   90.00
_cell.angle_gamma   90.00
#
_symmetry.space_group_name_H-M   'P 1'
#
loop_
_entity.id
_entity.type
_entity.pdbx_description
1 polymer ?
#
loop_
_entity_poly.entity_id
_entity_poly.type
_entity_poly.pdbx_seq_one_letter_code
_entity_poly.pdbx_strand_id
1 'polypeptide(L)'
;MPLSAVTPYLGERIIYPAQTSRGRIIFSTASVNSADPCESTGTGRVFELNAATGSMLNYQVLDTSGDRAINSSDLLVAGLGYTGIPVVSAIVAGTGDGNEVKIVNNSTGGDPDGLVEKGGSGSQRIMWRQIQ
;
A
#
# COMPACT_ATOMS: atom_id res chain seq x y z
N MET A 1 8.13 19.75 -10.96
CA MET A 1 7.00 18.93 -11.44
C MET A 1 5.70 19.74 -11.33
N PRO A 2 4.90 20.05 -12.37
CA PRO A 2 3.56 20.60 -12.16
C PRO A 2 2.50 19.54 -12.53
N LEU A 3 1.34 19.43 -11.87
CA LEU A 3 0.59 20.50 -11.22
C LEU A 3 0.44 20.35 -9.69
N SER A 4 0.65 21.47 -8.99
CA SER A 4 0.09 21.83 -7.69
C SER A 4 -0.55 23.20 -7.89
N ALA A 5 -1.83 23.39 -7.54
CA ALA A 5 -2.51 24.66 -7.75
C ALA A 5 -2.74 25.43 -6.42
N VAL A 6 -1.65 25.53 -5.63
CA VAL A 6 -1.49 26.27 -4.35
C VAL A 6 -1.85 25.48 -3.07
N THR A 7 -1.32 25.88 -1.91
CA THR A 7 -0.61 25.04 -0.91
C THR A 7 -1.41 24.32 0.20
N PRO A 8 -0.90 23.20 0.78
CA PRO A 8 0.30 22.45 0.40
C PRO A 8 -0.07 21.15 -0.34
N TYR A 9 -0.70 21.27 -1.50
CA TYR A 9 -0.85 20.11 -2.39
C TYR A 9 0.50 19.78 -3.01
N LEU A 10 1.20 18.78 -2.50
CA LEU A 10 2.57 18.44 -2.90
C LEU A 10 2.68 17.77 -4.29
N GLY A 11 1.59 17.75 -5.06
CA GLY A 11 1.56 17.12 -6.38
C GLY A 11 1.76 15.61 -6.31
N GLU A 12 1.18 14.96 -5.29
CA GLU A 12 1.28 13.53 -5.05
C GLU A 12 0.77 12.70 -6.24
N ARG A 13 1.52 11.67 -6.64
CA ARG A 13 1.26 10.87 -7.83
C ARG A 13 1.44 9.39 -7.56
N ILE A 14 0.70 8.58 -8.31
CA ILE A 14 0.98 7.16 -8.45
C ILE A 14 2.16 7.03 -9.42
N ILE A 15 3.28 6.48 -8.95
CA ILE A 15 4.51 6.34 -9.75
C ILE A 15 4.91 4.88 -10.02
N TYR A 16 4.21 3.94 -9.39
CA TYR A 16 4.38 2.49 -9.61
C TYR A 16 3.07 1.89 -10.14
N PRO A 17 3.14 0.82 -10.95
CA PRO A 17 1.94 0.10 -11.38
C PRO A 17 1.12 -0.37 -10.18
N ALA A 18 -0.19 -0.17 -10.25
CA ALA A 18 -1.09 -0.69 -9.23
C ALA A 18 -1.13 -2.22 -9.27
N GLN A 19 -1.23 -2.84 -8.11
CA GLN A 19 -1.46 -4.26 -7.93
C GLN A 19 -2.93 -4.48 -7.54
N THR A 20 -3.45 -5.66 -7.81
CA THR A 20 -4.79 -6.06 -7.37
C THR A 20 -4.72 -7.32 -6.55
N SER A 21 -5.39 -7.31 -5.39
CA SER A 21 -5.58 -8.50 -4.53
C SER A 21 -6.99 -8.47 -3.98
N ARG A 22 -7.71 -9.59 -4.01
CA ARG A 22 -9.02 -9.77 -3.32
C ARG A 22 -10.07 -8.68 -3.59
N GLY A 23 -10.16 -8.22 -4.84
CA GLY A 23 -11.09 -7.15 -5.22
C GLY A 23 -10.70 -5.77 -4.69
N ARG A 24 -9.45 -5.61 -4.26
CA ARG A 24 -8.83 -4.37 -3.82
C ARG A 24 -7.76 -3.95 -4.83
N ILE A 25 -7.66 -2.63 -5.05
CA ILE A 25 -6.57 -2.02 -5.82
C ILE A 25 -5.58 -1.42 -4.82
N ILE A 26 -4.31 -1.76 -4.99
CA ILE A 26 -3.22 -1.37 -4.11
C ILE A 26 -2.19 -0.62 -4.92
N PHE A 27 -1.81 0.56 -4.46
CA PHE A 27 -0.81 1.36 -5.14
C PHE A 27 -0.08 2.27 -4.17
N SER A 28 1.16 2.58 -4.50
CA SER A 28 1.94 3.53 -3.76
C SER A 28 1.93 4.89 -4.45
N THR A 29 1.80 5.93 -3.65
CA THR A 29 1.97 7.31 -4.09
C THR A 29 3.29 7.88 -3.63
N ALA A 30 3.78 8.87 -4.36
CA ALA A 30 4.94 9.64 -4.03
C ALA A 30 4.62 11.13 -4.09
N SER A 31 5.12 11.84 -3.10
CA SER A 31 5.06 13.29 -2.92
C SER A 31 6.47 13.78 -2.67
N VAL A 32 7.02 14.51 -3.63
CA VAL A 32 8.37 15.09 -3.56
C VAL A 32 8.22 16.59 -3.66
N ASN A 33 8.60 17.31 -2.61
CA ASN A 33 8.49 18.77 -2.55
C ASN A 33 9.84 19.47 -2.41
N SER A 34 10.85 18.97 -3.12
CA SER A 34 12.16 19.61 -3.18
C SER A 34 12.31 20.54 -4.39
N ALA A 35 13.06 21.63 -4.19
CA ALA A 35 13.59 22.46 -5.26
C ALA A 35 14.93 21.92 -5.82
N ASP A 36 15.59 21.01 -5.09
CA ASP A 36 16.82 20.35 -5.51
C ASP A 36 16.47 19.08 -6.32
N PRO A 37 16.86 19.00 -7.61
CA PRO A 37 16.58 17.83 -8.44
C PRO A 37 17.32 16.56 -8.00
N CYS A 38 18.33 16.68 -7.13
CA CYS A 38 19.12 15.57 -6.60
C CYS A 38 18.64 15.11 -5.22
N GLU A 39 17.65 15.77 -4.62
CA GLU A 39 17.14 15.37 -3.32
C GLU A 39 16.31 14.07 -3.43
N SER A 40 16.80 13.01 -2.80
CA SER A 40 16.17 11.68 -2.79
C SER A 40 15.11 11.53 -1.68
N THR A 41 14.68 12.63 -1.06
CA THR A 41 13.72 12.61 0.04
C THR A 41 12.31 12.85 -0.50
N GLY A 42 11.35 12.18 0.12
CA GLY A 42 9.95 12.28 -0.26
C GLY A 42 9.07 11.63 0.80
N THR A 43 7.78 11.87 0.68
CA THR A 43 6.76 11.15 1.46
C THR A 43 5.87 10.41 0.51
N GLY A 44 5.18 9.40 1.00
CA GLY A 44 4.26 8.66 0.17
C GLY A 44 3.28 7.88 1.01
N ARG A 45 2.36 7.21 0.33
CA ARG A 45 1.34 6.40 0.98
C ARG A 45 1.18 5.09 0.25
N VAL A 46 0.86 4.04 0.98
CA VAL A 46 0.31 2.82 0.39
C VAL A 46 -1.21 2.92 0.51
N PHE A 47 -1.89 3.01 -0.63
CA PHE A 47 -3.35 3.01 -0.70
C PHE A 47 -3.87 1.60 -0.94
N GLU A 48 -5.03 1.32 -0.34
CA GLU A 48 -5.81 0.10 -0.57
C GLU A 48 -7.30 0.45 -0.62
N LEU A 49 -7.87 0.34 -1.82
CA LEU A 49 -9.22 0.79 -2.15
C LEU A 49 -10.02 -0.35 -2.77
N ASN A 50 -11.35 -0.19 -2.83
CA ASN A 50 -12.18 -1.08 -3.63
C ASN A 50 -11.79 -1.01 -5.12
N ALA A 51 -11.43 -2.15 -5.73
CA ALA A 51 -10.94 -2.17 -7.11
C ALA A 51 -12.00 -1.78 -8.15
N ALA A 52 -13.28 -1.99 -7.85
CA ALA A 52 -14.37 -1.69 -8.78
C ALA A 52 -14.85 -0.23 -8.68
N THR A 53 -14.80 0.36 -7.49
CA THR A 53 -15.39 1.69 -7.24
C THR A 53 -14.36 2.77 -6.92
N GLY A 54 -13.11 2.41 -6.61
CA GLY A 54 -12.08 3.33 -6.12
C GLY A 54 -12.41 3.96 -4.76
N SER A 55 -13.46 3.50 -4.08
CA SER A 55 -13.87 4.02 -2.77
C SER A 55 -13.08 3.36 -1.64
N MET A 56 -13.00 4.04 -0.50
CA MET A 56 -12.52 3.44 0.75
C MET A 56 -13.37 2.21 1.09
N LEU A 57 -12.72 1.17 1.60
CA LEU A 57 -13.39 -0.04 2.06
C LEU A 57 -14.21 0.26 3.33
N ASN A 58 -15.36 -0.41 3.48
CA ASN A 58 -16.27 -0.22 4.61
C ASN A 58 -15.98 -1.16 5.80
N TYR A 59 -14.79 -1.75 5.83
CA TYR A 59 -14.31 -2.65 6.88
C TYR A 59 -12.80 -2.47 7.07
N GLN A 60 -12.28 -2.85 8.23
CA GLN A 60 -10.86 -2.75 8.56
C GLN A 60 -10.05 -3.70 7.69
N VAL A 61 -9.01 -3.17 7.05
CA VAL A 61 -8.14 -3.96 6.16
C VAL A 61 -6.69 -3.92 6.58
N LEU A 62 -6.18 -2.77 7.00
CA LEU A 62 -4.78 -2.62 7.42
C LEU A 62 -4.67 -2.71 8.93
N ASP A 63 -3.60 -3.32 9.42
CA ASP A 63 -3.26 -3.29 10.84
C ASP A 63 -2.73 -1.90 11.17
N THR A 64 -3.60 -1.08 11.73
CA THR A 64 -3.29 0.31 12.12
C THR A 64 -2.92 0.41 13.59
N SER A 65 -3.17 -0.64 14.37
CA SER A 65 -2.87 -0.71 15.79
C SER A 65 -1.49 -1.30 16.08
N GLY A 66 -0.92 -2.07 15.15
CA GLY A 66 0.39 -2.71 15.24
C GLY A 66 0.39 -4.01 16.05
N ASP A 67 -0.77 -4.60 16.33
CA ASP A 67 -0.93 -5.83 17.11
C ASP A 67 -0.93 -7.11 16.24
N ARG A 68 -0.80 -6.95 14.92
CA ARG A 68 -0.82 -7.99 13.88
C ARG A 68 -2.19 -8.66 13.68
N ALA A 69 -3.26 -8.11 14.23
CA ALA A 69 -4.60 -8.68 14.17
C ALA A 69 -5.62 -7.69 13.62
N ILE A 70 -6.15 -7.96 12.42
CA ILE A 70 -7.16 -7.07 11.82
C ILE A 70 -8.53 -7.19 12.49
N ASN A 71 -8.85 -6.23 13.36
CA ASN A 71 -10.05 -6.25 14.19
C ASN A 71 -10.67 -4.85 14.40
N SER A 72 -11.63 -4.71 15.31
CA SER A 72 -12.34 -3.45 15.57
C SER A 72 -11.46 -2.36 16.19
N SER A 73 -10.28 -2.71 16.69
CA SER A 73 -9.27 -1.76 17.18
C SER A 73 -8.57 -1.02 16.04
N ASP A 74 -8.68 -1.52 14.80
CA ASP A 74 -8.12 -0.86 13.62
C ASP A 74 -9.05 0.20 13.04
N LEU A 75 -8.43 1.21 12.43
CA LEU A 75 -9.11 2.30 11.76
C LEU A 75 -9.56 1.91 10.35
N LEU A 76 -10.70 2.46 9.93
CA LEU A 76 -11.13 2.43 8.54
C LEU A 76 -10.34 3.48 7.75
N VAL A 77 -9.28 3.06 7.09
CA VAL A 77 -8.39 3.93 6.30
C VAL A 77 -8.28 3.44 4.87
N ALA A 78 -8.13 4.41 3.96
CA ALA A 78 -7.85 4.17 2.54
C ALA A 78 -6.36 3.94 2.26
N GLY A 79 -5.48 4.23 3.22
CA GLY A 79 -4.05 4.07 3.07
C GLY A 79 -3.24 4.53 4.29
N LEU A 80 -1.97 4.17 4.29
CA LEU A 80 -1.01 4.49 5.35
C LEU A 80 0.14 5.35 4.83
N GLY A 81 0.54 6.35 5.61
CA GLY A 81 1.63 7.25 5.27
C GLY A 81 2.99 6.71 5.69
N TYR A 82 3.99 6.98 4.87
CA TYR A 82 5.38 6.61 5.11
C TYR A 82 6.28 7.86 5.09
N THR A 83 7.28 7.88 5.98
CA THR A 83 8.47 8.71 5.82
C THR A 83 9.30 8.03 4.74
N GLY A 84 9.46 8.67 3.57
CA GLY A 84 9.97 8.03 2.35
C GLY A 84 8.88 7.69 1.33
N ILE A 85 9.30 7.32 0.13
CA ILE A 85 8.42 6.88 -0.95
C ILE A 85 8.28 5.35 -0.85
N PRO A 86 7.10 4.81 -0.51
CA PRO A 86 6.90 3.37 -0.38
C PRO A 86 6.71 2.72 -1.77
N VAL A 87 7.03 1.42 -1.85
CA VAL A 87 6.68 0.55 -2.97
C VAL A 87 6.33 -0.83 -2.44
N VAL A 88 5.10 -1.28 -2.73
CA VAL A 88 4.66 -2.64 -2.43
C VAL A 88 5.36 -3.60 -3.39
N SER A 89 6.32 -4.36 -2.86
CA SER A 89 7.19 -5.23 -3.66
C SER A 89 6.64 -6.64 -3.77
N ALA A 90 5.94 -7.10 -2.74
CA ALA A 90 5.24 -8.38 -2.73
C ALA A 90 4.02 -8.31 -1.82
N ILE A 91 3.01 -9.11 -2.16
CA ILE A 91 1.89 -9.42 -1.27
C ILE A 91 2.00 -10.90 -0.98
N VAL A 92 2.33 -11.23 0.28
CA VAL A 92 2.57 -12.59 0.72
C VAL A 92 1.33 -13.12 1.42
N ALA A 93 0.81 -14.25 0.95
CA ALA A 93 -0.34 -14.88 1.55
C ALA A 93 -0.02 -15.36 2.99
N GLY A 94 -0.93 -15.09 3.92
CA GLY A 94 -0.81 -15.58 5.29
C GLY A 94 -0.86 -17.09 5.41
N THR A 95 -0.08 -17.63 6.35
CA THR A 95 -0.19 -19.02 6.81
C THR A 95 -0.51 -19.00 8.30
N GLY A 96 -1.72 -19.40 8.70
CA GLY A 96 -2.14 -19.44 10.10
C GLY A 96 -3.30 -18.49 10.41
N ASP A 97 -2.99 -17.24 10.74
CA ASP A 97 -3.97 -16.19 11.12
C ASP A 97 -4.86 -15.74 9.95
N GLY A 98 -4.51 -16.12 8.72
CA GLY A 98 -5.22 -15.78 7.51
C GLY A 98 -5.03 -14.33 7.06
N ASN A 99 -4.17 -13.56 7.73
CA ASN A 99 -3.80 -12.20 7.34
C ASN A 99 -2.66 -12.25 6.32
N GLU A 100 -2.69 -11.37 5.33
CA GLU A 100 -1.59 -11.25 4.37
C GLU A 100 -0.59 -10.21 4.84
N VAL A 101 0.62 -10.26 4.27
CA VAL A 101 1.67 -9.28 4.56
C VAL A 101 2.13 -8.66 3.25
N LYS A 102 1.97 -7.34 3.14
CA LYS A 102 2.60 -6.55 2.10
C LYS A 102 4.05 -6.27 2.51
N ILE A 103 5.00 -6.65 1.67
CA ILE A 103 6.39 -6.26 1.84
C ILE A 103 6.57 -4.89 1.18
N VAL A 104 6.76 -3.86 1.99
CA VAL A 104 6.88 -2.46 1.56
C VAL A 104 8.33 -2.03 1.69
N ASN A 105 8.99 -1.87 0.54
CA ASN A 105 10.27 -1.17 0.49
C ASN A 105 10.01 0.33 0.50
N ASN A 106 10.93 1.14 1.01
CA ASN A 106 10.81 2.60 0.94
C ASN A 106 12.15 3.26 0.58
N SER A 107 12.10 4.55 0.27
CA SER A 107 13.28 5.32 -0.12
C SER A 107 14.16 5.80 1.04
N THR A 108 13.92 5.40 2.30
CA THR A 108 14.76 5.83 3.43
C THR A 108 16.03 5.01 3.58
N GLY A 109 16.12 3.86 2.88
CA GLY A 109 17.25 2.95 2.96
C GLY A 109 17.25 2.05 4.20
N GLY A 110 16.14 2.02 4.95
CA GLY A 110 15.93 1.08 6.06
C GLY A 110 15.48 -0.31 5.59
N ASP A 111 15.26 -1.19 6.57
CA ASP A 111 14.71 -2.52 6.32
C ASP A 111 13.28 -2.44 5.73
N PRO A 112 12.87 -3.43 4.91
CA PRO A 112 11.52 -3.48 4.38
C PRO A 112 10.48 -3.61 5.50
N ASP A 113 9.37 -2.90 5.37
CA ASP A 113 8.24 -2.98 6.29
C ASP A 113 7.30 -4.14 5.91
N GLY A 114 6.73 -4.79 6.94
CA GLY A 114 5.77 -5.89 6.80
C GLY A 114 4.37 -5.40 7.17
N LEU A 115 3.70 -4.73 6.24
CA LEU A 115 2.37 -4.19 6.47
C LEU A 115 1.32 -5.32 6.43
N VAL A 116 0.77 -5.64 7.60
CA VAL A 116 -0.25 -6.69 7.74
C VAL A 116 -1.59 -6.18 7.21
N GLU A 117 -2.25 -7.02 6.43
CA GLU A 117 -3.57 -6.75 5.86
C GLU A 117 -4.54 -7.92 6.04
N LYS A 118 -5.83 -7.63 5.95
CA LYS A 118 -6.87 -8.66 6.00
C LYS A 118 -6.76 -9.54 4.78
N GLY A 119 -6.46 -10.82 5.00
CA GLY A 119 -6.44 -11.79 3.93
C GLY A 119 -7.82 -12.28 3.52
N GLY A 120 -7.82 -13.39 2.79
CA GLY A 120 -9.01 -13.91 2.13
C GLY A 120 -9.64 -15.06 2.91
N SER A 121 -10.95 -15.10 2.92
CA SER A 121 -11.69 -16.28 3.36
C SER A 121 -11.73 -17.30 2.21
N GLY A 122 -10.85 -18.30 2.24
CA GLY A 122 -10.88 -19.43 1.30
C GLY A 122 -9.54 -19.73 0.62
N SER A 123 -9.34 -21.01 0.25
CA SER A 123 -8.17 -21.47 -0.51
C SER A 123 -8.19 -20.86 -1.91
N GLN A 124 -7.18 -20.04 -2.24
CA GLN A 124 -6.99 -19.51 -3.59
C GLN A 124 -5.83 -20.24 -4.25
N ARG A 125 -6.01 -20.64 -5.51
CA ARG A 125 -4.98 -21.34 -6.28
C ARG A 125 -3.89 -20.35 -6.67
N ILE A 126 -2.68 -20.54 -6.14
CA ILE A 126 -1.48 -19.87 -6.63
C ILE A 126 -0.78 -20.87 -7.56
N MET A 127 -1.15 -20.89 -8.83
CA MET A 127 -0.33 -21.56 -9.85
C MET A 127 -0.59 -20.95 -11.23
N TRP A 128 0.49 -20.44 -11.81
CA TRP A 128 0.58 -20.21 -13.25
C TRP A 128 0.74 -21.57 -13.92
N ARG A 129 0.00 -21.82 -15.01
CA ARG A 129 0.19 -22.99 -15.87
C ARG A 129 0.88 -22.52 -17.14
N GLN A 130 2.11 -22.98 -17.39
CA GLN A 130 2.74 -22.84 -18.70
C GLN A 130 1.93 -23.63 -19.73
N ILE A 131 1.56 -22.97 -20.82
CA ILE A 131 0.98 -23.64 -21.99
C ILE A 131 2.11 -23.71 -23.02
N GLN A 132 2.51 -24.93 -23.38
CA GLN A 132 3.33 -25.19 -24.58
C GLN A 132 2.41 -25.63 -25.71
#